data_AF-A0A1F9Q1V0-F1
#
_entry.id   AF-A0A1F9Q1V0-F1
#
_cell.length_a   1.000
_cell.length_b   1.000
_cell.length_c   1.000
_cell.angle_alpha   90.00
_cell.angle_beta   90.00
_cell.angle_gamma   90.00
#
_symmetry.space_group_name_H-M   'P 1'
#
loop_
_entity.id
_entity.type
_entity.pdbx_description
1 polymer ?
#
loop_
_entity_poly.entity_id
_entity_poly.type
_entity_poly.pdbx_seq_one_letter_code
_entity_poly.pdbx_strand_id
1 'polypeptide(L)'
;MPIQPPSEELFAQPAMEPMELFGRMRALTIERGFSGTLPVIWQCSDESQGIKRALFGYAFDCPSFNLGRVGALLDPTRLATAAHHGHDLVIFGGSHLGAREEGGIGYIERVHGQVSPCCGLLCRVLQEYLEVYQRAADFIRLLRAPEGLHIEIPYKYLFRKPAGASARIQISLSRLTAGEPLYDSHLGKVYQLHPALVEQHAADLASVTVEPRPIGTLLGPGLFTFSKALNPDSLDPRTMLEVAIFDFLSDIVTSPNPHRRLANVNTWRQFHRLAGYLTDAFSGKNRNVLVIAGLTLDHSIRLNTVIPQFGWLMERNSSQQGHYLDPIKVTETLAAQPVFRPPKSYLEYAGVS
;
A
#
# COMPACT_ATOMS: atom_id res chain seq x y z
N MET A 1 4.48 -10.58 17.52
CA MET A 1 3.53 -10.25 16.45
C MET A 1 4.32 -10.02 15.18
N PRO A 2 3.90 -10.52 14.00
CA PRO A 2 4.46 -10.01 12.76
C PRO A 2 4.18 -8.49 12.69
N ILE A 3 5.13 -7.75 12.13
CA ILE A 3 5.03 -6.31 11.92
C ILE A 3 3.76 -6.00 11.11
N GLN A 4 2.98 -5.01 11.56
CA GLN A 4 1.76 -4.56 10.88
C GLN A 4 2.03 -3.25 10.14
N PRO A 5 1.40 -3.02 8.97
CA PRO A 5 1.41 -1.72 8.34
C PRO A 5 0.74 -0.68 9.26
N PRO A 6 1.16 0.60 9.21
CA PRO A 6 0.52 1.67 9.97
C PRO A 6 -0.99 1.75 9.72
N SER A 7 -1.76 2.28 10.67
CA SER A 7 -3.19 2.52 10.48
C SER A 7 -3.45 3.50 9.33
N GLU A 8 -4.63 3.41 8.70
CA GLU A 8 -4.99 4.31 7.60
C GLU A 8 -5.04 5.78 8.01
N GLU A 9 -5.40 6.07 9.26
CA GLU A 9 -5.47 7.42 9.82
C GLU A 9 -4.13 8.16 9.73
N LEU A 10 -3.01 7.44 9.91
CA LEU A 10 -1.68 8.03 9.80
C LEU A 10 -1.35 8.51 8.37
N PHE A 11 -2.06 7.98 7.36
CA PHE A 11 -1.89 8.38 5.96
C PHE A 11 -2.84 9.49 5.52
N ALA A 12 -3.69 10.01 6.42
CA ALA A 12 -4.54 11.19 6.17
C ALA A 12 -3.74 12.50 6.23
N GLN A 13 -2.50 12.49 5.71
CA GLN A 13 -1.65 13.67 5.61
C GLN A 13 -2.01 14.50 4.38
N PRO A 14 -1.76 15.83 4.39
CA PRO A 14 -1.98 16.67 3.23
C PRO A 14 -1.18 16.18 2.02
N ALA A 15 -1.83 16.14 0.86
CA ALA A 15 -1.15 15.89 -0.40
C ALA A 15 -0.41 17.16 -0.85
N MET A 16 0.78 16.99 -1.43
CA MET A 16 1.60 18.04 -2.01
C MET A 16 1.63 17.93 -3.53
N GLU A 17 1.72 19.05 -4.22
CA GLU A 17 2.03 19.07 -5.65
C GLU A 17 3.45 18.55 -5.89
N PRO A 18 3.76 17.88 -7.02
CA PRO A 18 5.06 17.27 -7.25
C PRO A 18 6.23 18.26 -7.15
N MET A 19 6.09 19.47 -7.72
CA MET A 19 7.14 20.49 -7.61
C MET A 19 7.27 21.08 -6.22
N GLU A 20 6.20 21.12 -5.43
CA GLU A 20 6.28 21.48 -4.02
C GLU A 20 7.09 20.43 -3.26
N LEU A 21 6.71 19.16 -3.39
CA LEU A 21 7.39 18.04 -2.73
C LEU A 21 8.88 17.97 -3.12
N PHE A 22 9.18 17.95 -4.42
CA PHE A 22 10.55 17.84 -4.90
C PHE A 22 11.39 19.08 -4.60
N GLY A 23 10.78 20.27 -4.60
CA GLY A 23 11.42 21.50 -4.15
C GLY A 23 11.79 21.44 -2.67
N ARG A 24 10.88 20.95 -1.80
CA ARG A 24 11.15 20.76 -0.37
C ARG A 24 12.22 19.70 -0.12
N MET A 25 12.19 18.59 -0.86
CA MET A 25 13.25 17.58 -0.83
C MET A 25 14.60 18.16 -1.24
N ARG A 26 14.64 18.97 -2.31
CA ARG A 26 15.87 19.62 -2.76
C ARG A 26 16.40 20.60 -1.71
N ALA A 27 15.54 21.42 -1.12
CA ALA A 27 15.91 22.30 -0.02
C ALA A 27 16.52 21.52 1.17
N LEU A 28 15.88 20.42 1.58
CA LEU A 28 16.40 19.55 2.63
C LEU A 28 17.79 19.01 2.29
N THR A 29 17.98 18.53 1.06
CA THR A 29 19.30 18.00 0.65
C THR A 29 20.39 19.08 0.66
N ILE A 30 20.04 20.34 0.32
CA ILE A 30 20.97 21.47 0.40
C ILE A 30 21.31 21.78 1.87
N GLU A 31 20.31 21.87 2.75
CA GLU A 31 20.49 22.09 4.19
C GLU A 31 21.41 21.02 4.81
N ARG A 32 21.24 19.76 4.39
CA ARG A 32 21.99 18.60 4.88
C ARG A 32 23.32 18.36 4.15
N GLY A 33 23.76 19.32 3.34
CA GLY A 33 25.09 19.27 2.71
C GLY A 33 25.27 18.13 1.70
N PHE A 34 24.20 17.73 1.01
CA PHE A 34 24.31 16.78 -0.09
C PHE A 34 25.09 17.40 -1.25
N SER A 35 25.91 16.59 -1.93
CA SER A 35 26.75 17.00 -3.06
C SER A 35 26.76 15.92 -4.14
N GLY A 36 26.81 16.32 -5.42
CA GLY A 36 26.81 15.35 -6.53
C GLY A 36 25.60 14.43 -6.50
N THR A 37 24.43 15.00 -6.16
CA THR A 37 23.21 14.27 -5.83
C THR A 37 22.55 13.67 -7.06
N LEU A 38 22.40 12.35 -7.10
CA LEU A 38 21.64 11.67 -8.13
C LEU A 38 20.18 11.47 -7.66
N PRO A 39 19.18 12.00 -8.39
CA PRO A 39 17.79 11.64 -8.17
C PRO A 39 17.51 10.22 -8.68
N VAL A 40 16.92 9.41 -7.81
CA VAL A 40 16.57 8.02 -8.07
C VAL A 40 15.08 7.83 -7.79
N ILE A 41 14.35 7.17 -8.70
CA ILE A 41 12.91 7.00 -8.58
C ILE A 41 12.52 5.52 -8.60
N TRP A 42 11.53 5.12 -7.79
CA TRP A 42 10.79 3.87 -8.02
C TRP A 42 9.30 4.16 -8.12
N GLN A 43 8.69 3.76 -9.23
CA GLN A 43 7.27 3.99 -9.49
C GLN A 43 6.74 2.96 -10.47
N CYS A 44 5.41 2.92 -10.62
CA CYS A 44 4.77 2.12 -11.66
C CYS A 44 5.17 2.60 -13.07
N SER A 45 5.18 1.67 -14.02
CA SER A 45 5.39 1.96 -15.45
C SER A 45 4.21 2.65 -16.14
N ASP A 46 3.10 2.87 -15.43
CA ASP A 46 1.89 3.55 -15.93
C ASP A 46 2.21 4.98 -16.40
N GLU A 47 1.61 5.41 -17.50
CA GLU A 47 1.90 6.68 -18.15
C GLU A 47 1.56 7.90 -17.28
N SER A 48 0.58 7.76 -16.39
CA SER A 48 0.18 8.80 -15.42
C SER A 48 1.31 9.18 -14.46
N GLN A 49 2.35 8.34 -14.34
CA GLN A 49 3.51 8.58 -13.47
C GLN A 49 4.65 9.32 -14.19
N GLY A 50 4.54 9.57 -15.50
CA GLY A 50 5.62 10.10 -16.32
C GLY A 50 6.03 11.53 -15.93
N ILE A 51 5.06 12.42 -15.70
CA ILE A 51 5.31 13.83 -15.38
C ILE A 51 6.09 13.96 -14.05
N LYS A 52 5.73 13.16 -13.06
CA LYS A 52 6.39 13.12 -11.75
C LYS A 52 7.88 12.81 -11.87
N ARG A 53 8.25 11.82 -12.69
CA ARG A 53 9.65 11.47 -12.96
C ARG A 53 10.43 12.63 -13.60
N ALA A 54 9.82 13.29 -14.58
CA ALA A 54 10.40 14.42 -15.28
C ALA A 54 10.65 15.61 -14.34
N LEU A 55 9.65 15.96 -13.52
CA LEU A 55 9.72 17.06 -12.56
C LEU A 55 10.72 16.79 -11.44
N PHE A 56 10.87 15.53 -11.00
CA PHE A 56 11.87 15.16 -10.01
C PHE A 56 13.29 15.37 -10.53
N GLY A 57 13.57 14.94 -11.77
CA GLY A 57 14.87 15.19 -12.37
C GLY A 57 15.17 16.68 -12.56
N TYR A 58 14.17 17.44 -13.00
CA TYR A 58 14.26 18.89 -13.13
C TYR A 58 14.53 19.60 -11.81
N ALA A 59 13.85 19.23 -10.72
CA ALA A 59 14.09 19.79 -9.39
C ALA A 59 15.54 19.56 -8.90
N PHE A 60 16.18 18.49 -9.38
CA PHE A 60 17.55 18.14 -9.03
C PHE A 60 18.60 18.52 -10.09
N ASP A 61 18.20 19.14 -11.21
CA ASP A 61 19.05 19.45 -12.37
C ASP A 61 19.79 18.21 -12.92
N CYS A 62 19.13 17.05 -12.87
CA CYS A 62 19.70 15.77 -13.30
C CYS A 62 18.60 14.75 -13.65
N PRO A 63 18.63 14.08 -14.82
CA PRO A 63 17.66 13.04 -15.13
C PRO A 63 17.65 11.90 -14.09
N SER A 64 16.44 11.51 -13.65
CA SER A 64 16.29 10.49 -12.60
C SER A 64 16.65 9.08 -13.10
N PHE A 65 17.39 8.33 -12.28
CA PHE A 65 17.63 6.90 -12.44
C PHE A 65 16.41 6.10 -11.96
N ASN A 66 15.95 5.08 -12.71
CA ASN A 66 14.71 4.37 -12.39
C ASN A 66 14.95 2.95 -11.86
N LEU A 67 14.48 2.68 -10.64
CA LEU A 67 14.46 1.38 -9.97
C LEU A 67 13.12 0.66 -10.07
N GLY A 68 12.08 1.35 -10.53
CA GLY A 68 10.70 0.89 -10.50
C GLY A 68 10.30 0.00 -11.67
N ARG A 69 9.30 -0.85 -11.42
CA ARG A 69 8.56 -1.64 -12.39
C ARG A 69 7.05 -1.43 -12.18
N VAL A 70 6.24 -1.98 -13.09
CA VAL A 70 4.77 -1.96 -12.98
C VAL A 70 4.29 -2.38 -11.58
N GLY A 71 3.28 -1.68 -11.06
CA GLY A 71 2.80 -1.82 -9.68
C GLY A 71 3.73 -1.25 -8.61
N ALA A 72 4.66 -0.36 -9.00
CA ALA A 72 5.67 0.23 -8.13
C ALA A 72 6.56 -0.80 -7.43
N LEU A 73 6.78 -1.96 -8.07
CA LEU A 73 7.77 -2.93 -7.61
C LEU A 73 9.17 -2.33 -7.67
N LEU A 74 9.91 -2.44 -6.57
CA LEU A 74 11.28 -2.00 -6.47
C LEU A 74 12.24 -3.12 -6.91
N ASP A 75 13.21 -2.76 -7.75
CA ASP A 75 14.40 -3.56 -8.02
C ASP A 75 15.61 -2.93 -7.30
N PRO A 76 15.92 -3.36 -6.06
CA PRO A 76 17.01 -2.77 -5.28
C PRO A 76 18.39 -3.09 -5.86
N THR A 77 18.53 -4.14 -6.69
CA THR A 77 19.83 -4.52 -7.27
C THR A 77 20.38 -3.45 -8.21
N ARG A 78 19.50 -2.65 -8.82
CA ARG A 78 19.87 -1.52 -9.68
C ARG A 78 20.45 -0.33 -8.90
N LEU A 79 20.29 -0.31 -7.58
CA LEU A 79 20.81 0.77 -6.74
C LEU A 79 22.34 0.78 -6.71
N ALA A 80 22.99 -0.38 -6.83
CA ALA A 80 24.44 -0.48 -6.95
C ALA A 80 24.96 0.32 -8.16
N THR A 81 24.30 0.21 -9.31
CA THR A 81 24.62 1.01 -10.50
C THR A 81 24.39 2.50 -10.25
N ALA A 82 23.24 2.87 -9.66
CA ALA A 82 22.95 4.28 -9.34
C ALA A 82 24.02 4.90 -8.41
N ALA A 83 24.56 4.12 -7.48
CA ALA A 83 25.60 4.58 -6.55
C ALA A 83 26.93 4.93 -7.23
N HIS A 84 27.23 4.34 -8.38
CA HIS A 84 28.42 4.70 -9.16
C HIS A 84 28.25 6.01 -9.94
N HIS A 85 27.01 6.46 -10.16
CA HIS A 85 26.72 7.65 -10.98
C HIS A 85 26.63 8.94 -10.16
N GLY A 86 26.26 8.86 -8.88
CA GLY A 86 26.16 10.02 -7.98
C GLY A 86 26.93 9.80 -6.69
N HIS A 87 27.41 10.89 -6.08
CA HIS A 87 28.05 10.82 -4.77
C HIS A 87 27.02 10.63 -3.66
N ASP A 88 26.00 11.48 -3.62
CA ASP A 88 24.87 11.35 -2.70
C ASP A 88 23.62 10.92 -3.47
N LEU A 89 22.66 10.29 -2.79
CA LEU A 89 21.42 9.82 -3.42
C LEU A 89 20.21 10.45 -2.78
N VAL A 90 19.28 10.88 -3.63
CA VAL A 90 17.91 11.20 -3.20
C VAL A 90 16.97 10.27 -3.92
N ILE A 91 16.22 9.49 -3.15
CA ILE A 91 15.35 8.45 -3.66
C ILE A 91 13.91 8.81 -3.33
N PHE A 92 13.06 8.82 -4.35
CA PHE A 92 11.63 9.00 -4.19
C PHE A 92 10.86 7.82 -4.80
N GLY A 93 9.78 7.39 -4.17
CA GLY A 93 8.91 6.44 -4.82
C GLY A 93 7.69 6.00 -4.03
N GLY A 94 6.97 5.04 -4.59
CA GLY A 94 5.79 4.45 -3.96
C GLY A 94 4.72 4.08 -4.97
N SER A 95 3.63 3.53 -4.45
CA SER A 95 2.46 3.17 -5.23
C SER A 95 1.72 4.42 -5.73
N HIS A 96 0.75 4.18 -6.61
CA HIS A 96 -0.14 5.20 -7.13
C HIS A 96 -1.58 4.71 -7.14
N LEU A 97 -2.51 5.65 -7.13
CA LEU A 97 -3.95 5.43 -7.10
C LEU A 97 -4.63 6.54 -7.91
N GLY A 98 -5.68 6.23 -8.65
CA GLY A 98 -6.55 7.25 -9.25
C GLY A 98 -7.26 8.06 -8.16
N ALA A 99 -7.21 9.38 -8.26
CA ALA A 99 -7.73 10.29 -7.24
C ALA A 99 -9.26 10.23 -7.11
N ARG A 100 -9.97 9.80 -8.15
CA ARG A 100 -11.42 9.56 -8.11
C ARG A 100 -11.68 8.14 -7.63
N GLU A 101 -12.19 8.00 -6.42
CA GLU A 101 -12.52 6.70 -5.83
C GLU A 101 -14.02 6.39 -5.94
N GLU A 102 -14.33 5.19 -6.45
CA GLU A 102 -15.69 4.66 -6.56
C GLU A 102 -15.69 3.22 -6.04
N GLY A 103 -16.55 2.90 -5.08
CA GLY A 103 -16.61 1.56 -4.48
C GLY A 103 -15.28 1.10 -3.85
N GLY A 104 -14.45 2.04 -3.39
CA GLY A 104 -13.14 1.76 -2.80
C GLY A 104 -12.02 1.44 -3.81
N ILE A 105 -12.26 1.68 -5.10
CA ILE A 105 -11.29 1.56 -6.19
C ILE A 105 -11.00 2.94 -6.78
N GLY A 106 -9.72 3.29 -6.96
CA GLY A 106 -9.31 4.53 -7.63
C GLY A 106 -9.30 4.44 -9.16
N TYR A 107 -9.72 5.52 -9.83
CA TYR A 107 -9.86 5.63 -11.28
C TYR A 107 -9.26 6.93 -11.83
N ILE A 108 -8.84 6.88 -13.10
CA ILE A 108 -8.49 8.07 -13.90
C ILE A 108 -9.05 7.96 -15.31
N GLU A 109 -9.20 9.10 -15.98
CA GLU A 109 -9.39 9.17 -17.42
C GLU A 109 -8.03 9.01 -18.15
N ARG A 110 -7.99 8.13 -19.14
CA ARG A 110 -6.80 7.80 -19.93
C ARG A 110 -6.68 8.70 -21.16
N VAL A 111 -5.53 8.65 -21.84
CA VAL A 111 -5.25 9.41 -23.08
C VAL A 111 -6.32 9.27 -24.17
N HIS A 112 -7.05 8.16 -24.18
CA HIS A 112 -8.10 7.84 -25.13
C HIS A 112 -9.51 8.16 -24.61
N GLY A 113 -9.62 8.96 -23.53
CA GLY A 113 -10.88 9.47 -22.96
C GLY A 113 -11.70 8.44 -22.18
N GLN A 114 -11.22 7.21 -21.97
CA GLN A 114 -11.93 6.23 -21.16
C GLN A 114 -11.43 6.24 -19.73
N VAL A 115 -12.35 5.98 -18.80
CA VAL A 115 -12.03 5.82 -17.38
C VAL A 115 -11.62 4.38 -17.10
N SER A 116 -10.52 4.19 -16.37
CA SER A 116 -10.08 2.87 -15.94
C SER A 116 -9.48 2.88 -14.53
N PRO A 117 -9.43 1.73 -13.83
CA PRO A 117 -8.73 1.62 -12.55
C PRO A 117 -7.26 2.05 -12.65
N CYS A 118 -6.76 2.65 -11.59
CA CYS A 118 -5.38 3.09 -11.45
C CYS A 118 -4.96 2.93 -9.99
N CYS A 119 -3.92 2.18 -9.60
CA CYS A 119 -3.03 1.33 -10.41
C CYS A 119 -3.73 0.08 -10.96
N GLY A 120 -3.67 -0.13 -12.28
CA GLY A 120 -4.30 -1.31 -12.90
C GLY A 120 -3.71 -2.66 -12.47
N LEU A 121 -2.41 -2.74 -12.15
CA LEU A 121 -1.82 -3.99 -11.67
C LEU A 121 -2.24 -4.32 -10.23
N LEU A 122 -2.22 -3.33 -9.32
CA LEU A 122 -2.65 -3.52 -7.94
C LEU A 122 -4.14 -3.90 -7.88
N CYS A 123 -4.99 -3.22 -8.67
CA CYS A 123 -6.40 -3.57 -8.79
C CYS A 123 -6.62 -5.03 -9.24
N ARG A 124 -5.83 -5.54 -10.20
CA ARG A 124 -5.91 -6.94 -10.65
C ARG A 124 -5.43 -7.95 -9.61
N VAL A 125 -4.50 -7.58 -8.73
CA VAL A 125 -4.13 -8.41 -7.57
C VAL A 125 -5.30 -8.43 -6.58
N LEU A 126 -5.85 -7.25 -6.24
CA LEU A 126 -6.93 -7.10 -5.26
C LEU A 126 -8.20 -7.87 -5.62
N GLN A 127 -8.62 -7.82 -6.88
CA GLN A 127 -9.95 -8.26 -7.31
C GLN A 127 -10.28 -9.70 -6.90
N GLU A 128 -9.35 -10.64 -7.08
CA GLU A 128 -9.56 -12.05 -6.72
C GLU A 128 -9.87 -12.23 -5.23
N TYR A 129 -9.17 -11.49 -4.37
CA TYR A 129 -9.34 -11.59 -2.93
C TYR A 129 -10.59 -10.86 -2.44
N LEU A 130 -10.89 -9.71 -3.05
CA LEU A 130 -12.10 -8.94 -2.74
C LEU A 130 -13.37 -9.74 -3.08
N GLU A 131 -13.40 -10.41 -4.24
CA GLU A 131 -14.52 -11.29 -4.63
C GLU A 131 -14.69 -12.51 -3.70
N VAL A 132 -13.59 -13.06 -3.19
CA VAL A 132 -13.65 -14.18 -2.22
C VAL A 132 -14.15 -13.68 -0.86
N TYR A 133 -13.69 -12.51 -0.42
CA TYR A 133 -14.11 -11.88 0.82
C TYR A 133 -15.60 -11.50 0.79
N GLN A 134 -16.04 -10.76 -0.22
CA GLN A 134 -17.43 -10.30 -0.35
C GLN A 134 -18.41 -11.47 -0.34
N ARG A 135 -18.12 -12.53 -1.10
CA ARG A 135 -18.96 -13.75 -1.07
C ARG A 135 -19.04 -14.39 0.32
N ALA A 136 -17.98 -14.32 1.13
CA ALA A 136 -18.01 -14.83 2.50
C ALA A 136 -18.78 -13.91 3.45
N ALA A 137 -18.57 -12.61 3.33
CA ALA A 137 -19.31 -11.60 4.07
C ALA A 137 -20.84 -11.66 3.78
N ASP A 138 -21.22 -12.05 2.55
CA ASP A 138 -22.61 -12.19 2.13
C ASP A 138 -23.25 -13.51 2.57
N PHE A 139 -22.48 -14.62 2.56
CA PHE A 139 -23.03 -15.96 2.77
C PHE A 139 -22.97 -16.43 4.22
N ILE A 140 -22.05 -15.90 5.02
CA ILE A 140 -22.06 -16.11 6.47
C ILE A 140 -23.14 -15.19 7.05
N ARG A 141 -24.06 -15.75 7.82
CA ARG A 141 -25.26 -15.02 8.25
C ARG A 141 -25.37 -14.94 9.76
N LEU A 142 -25.87 -13.80 10.23
CA LEU A 142 -26.23 -13.54 11.62
C LEU A 142 -27.75 -13.62 11.77
N LEU A 143 -28.19 -14.22 12.87
CA LEU A 143 -29.60 -14.27 13.25
C LEU A 143 -29.73 -14.25 14.77
N ARG A 144 -30.91 -13.88 15.25
CA ARG A 144 -31.25 -13.87 16.67
C ARG A 144 -32.23 -15.00 16.97
N ALA A 145 -31.93 -15.79 17.99
CA ALA A 145 -32.77 -16.83 18.55
C ALA A 145 -33.08 -16.52 20.03
N PRO A 146 -34.03 -17.22 20.68
CA PRO A 146 -34.35 -17.01 22.11
C PRO A 146 -33.11 -17.09 23.05
N GLU A 147 -32.18 -17.99 22.72
CA GLU A 147 -30.92 -18.26 23.41
C GLU A 147 -29.79 -17.26 23.10
N GLY A 148 -30.00 -16.33 22.15
CA GLY A 148 -29.09 -15.22 21.89
C GLY A 148 -28.77 -14.99 20.41
N LEU A 149 -27.59 -14.44 20.15
CA LEU A 149 -27.09 -14.17 18.80
C LEU A 149 -26.37 -15.40 18.25
N HIS A 150 -26.80 -15.82 17.06
CA HIS A 150 -26.25 -16.95 16.35
C HIS A 150 -25.58 -16.52 15.06
N ILE A 151 -24.74 -17.43 14.57
CA ILE A 151 -24.09 -17.32 13.27
C ILE A 151 -24.22 -18.64 12.50
N GLU A 152 -24.72 -18.54 11.27
CA GLU A 152 -24.77 -19.62 10.30
C GLU A 152 -23.55 -19.54 9.38
N ILE A 153 -22.75 -20.61 9.37
CA ILE A 153 -21.54 -20.70 8.55
C ILE A 153 -21.73 -21.83 7.52
N PRO A 154 -21.78 -21.51 6.22
CA PRO A 154 -21.92 -22.52 5.16
C PRO A 154 -20.81 -23.56 5.17
N TYR A 155 -21.13 -24.81 4.85
CA TYR A 155 -20.18 -25.94 4.87
C TYR A 155 -18.90 -25.67 4.07
N LYS A 156 -18.99 -24.93 2.95
CA LYS A 156 -17.82 -24.61 2.12
C LYS A 156 -16.72 -23.83 2.87
N TYR A 157 -17.06 -23.16 3.98
CA TYR A 157 -16.12 -22.44 4.84
C TYR A 157 -15.68 -23.23 6.06
N LEU A 158 -16.35 -24.35 6.37
CA LEU A 158 -16.01 -25.25 7.48
C LEU A 158 -14.96 -26.29 7.09
N PHE A 159 -14.93 -26.68 5.82
CA PHE A 159 -13.93 -27.63 5.31
C PHE A 159 -12.63 -26.95 4.90
N ARG A 160 -11.54 -27.28 5.59
CA ARG A 160 -10.19 -26.87 5.18
C ARG A 160 -9.77 -27.62 3.92
N LYS A 161 -9.40 -26.87 2.89
CA LYS A 161 -8.79 -27.40 1.66
C LYS A 161 -7.33 -26.97 1.60
N PRO A 162 -6.43 -27.80 1.03
CA PRO A 162 -5.07 -27.39 0.73
C PRO A 162 -5.03 -26.12 -0.12
N ALA A 163 -3.95 -25.36 0.02
CA ALA A 163 -3.69 -24.19 -0.80
C ALA A 163 -3.62 -24.59 -2.29
N GLY A 164 -4.34 -23.87 -3.14
CA GLY A 164 -4.37 -24.12 -4.59
C GLY A 164 -4.11 -22.86 -5.40
N ALA A 165 -4.27 -22.94 -6.72
CA ALA A 165 -3.99 -21.83 -7.63
C ALA A 165 -4.91 -20.61 -7.47
N SER A 166 -6.08 -20.76 -6.83
CA SER A 166 -7.03 -19.67 -6.58
C SER A 166 -7.15 -19.39 -5.09
N ALA A 167 -7.37 -18.13 -4.76
CA ALA A 167 -7.59 -17.66 -3.39
C ALA A 167 -8.82 -18.33 -2.77
N ARG A 168 -8.69 -18.72 -1.51
CA ARG A 168 -9.78 -19.20 -0.65
C ARG A 168 -9.71 -18.52 0.69
N ILE A 169 -10.86 -18.32 1.31
CA ILE A 169 -10.95 -17.80 2.68
C ILE A 169 -11.01 -18.96 3.68
N GLN A 170 -10.31 -18.82 4.79
CA GLN A 170 -10.33 -19.74 5.92
C GLN A 170 -10.82 -18.97 7.16
N ILE A 171 -11.96 -19.38 7.69
CA ILE A 171 -12.59 -18.72 8.83
C ILE A 171 -11.92 -19.17 10.14
N SER A 172 -11.67 -18.21 11.02
CA SER A 172 -11.22 -18.46 12.39
C SER A 172 -12.42 -18.75 13.28
N LEU A 173 -12.91 -20.00 13.25
CA LEU A 173 -14.07 -20.43 14.02
C LEU A 173 -13.95 -20.08 15.51
N SER A 174 -12.79 -20.31 16.12
CA SER A 174 -12.55 -20.00 17.54
C SER A 174 -12.70 -18.53 17.92
N ARG A 175 -12.62 -17.60 16.95
CA ARG A 175 -12.83 -16.17 17.16
C ARG A 175 -14.24 -15.71 16.79
N LEU A 176 -14.94 -16.52 16.02
CA LEU A 176 -16.25 -16.20 15.46
C LEU A 176 -17.39 -16.87 16.23
N THR A 177 -17.14 -18.02 16.87
CA THR A 177 -18.14 -18.85 17.54
C THR A 177 -17.81 -19.07 19.02
N ALA A 178 -18.85 -19.27 19.84
CA ALA A 178 -18.72 -19.60 21.26
C ALA A 178 -18.74 -21.13 21.48
N GLY A 179 -17.82 -21.85 20.83
CA GLY A 179 -17.67 -23.31 20.97
C GLY A 179 -18.30 -24.13 19.84
N GLU A 180 -18.90 -25.26 20.21
CA GLU A 180 -19.43 -26.29 19.31
C GLU A 180 -20.72 -25.84 18.57
N PRO A 181 -21.06 -26.46 17.43
CA PRO A 181 -22.28 -26.15 16.69
C PRO A 181 -23.52 -26.51 17.51
N LEU A 182 -24.54 -25.67 17.43
CA LEU A 182 -25.85 -25.88 18.05
C LEU A 182 -26.68 -26.89 17.25
N TYR A 183 -26.72 -26.71 15.92
CA TYR A 183 -27.44 -27.58 14.99
C TYR A 183 -26.95 -27.40 13.55
N ASP A 184 -27.35 -28.32 12.67
CA ASP A 184 -27.15 -28.24 11.23
C ASP A 184 -28.29 -27.48 10.54
N SER A 185 -27.95 -26.67 9.54
CA SER A 185 -28.89 -26.04 8.62
C SER A 185 -28.79 -26.67 7.23
N HIS A 186 -29.67 -26.25 6.31
CA HIS A 186 -29.61 -26.67 4.91
C HIS A 186 -28.34 -26.17 4.16
N LEU A 187 -27.62 -25.17 4.69
CA LEU A 187 -26.44 -24.58 4.05
C LEU A 187 -25.13 -24.87 4.81
N GLY A 188 -25.20 -25.19 6.11
CA GLY A 188 -24.02 -25.29 6.96
C GLY A 188 -24.34 -25.65 8.40
N LYS A 189 -23.60 -25.02 9.32
CA LYS A 189 -23.79 -25.18 10.76
C LYS A 189 -24.11 -23.85 11.42
N VAL A 190 -24.97 -23.91 12.44
CA VAL A 190 -25.32 -22.77 13.27
C VAL A 190 -24.59 -22.86 14.60
N TYR A 191 -24.00 -21.75 15.02
CA TYR A 191 -23.24 -21.62 16.26
C TYR A 191 -23.75 -20.42 17.06
N GLN A 192 -23.49 -20.43 18.37
CA GLN A 192 -23.55 -19.20 19.16
C GLN A 192 -22.45 -18.23 18.68
N LEU A 193 -22.77 -16.96 18.49
CA LEU A 193 -21.79 -15.93 18.14
C LEU A 193 -20.82 -15.70 19.31
N HIS A 194 -19.53 -15.50 19.01
CA HIS A 194 -18.51 -15.29 20.04
C HIS A 194 -18.81 -14.06 20.93
N PRO A 195 -18.76 -14.16 22.28
CA PRO A 195 -19.17 -13.08 23.18
C PRO A 195 -18.40 -11.78 22.97
N ALA A 196 -17.09 -11.85 22.71
CA ALA A 196 -16.28 -10.66 22.45
C ALA A 196 -16.74 -9.87 21.21
N LEU A 197 -17.28 -10.55 20.17
CA LEU A 197 -17.85 -9.84 19.01
C LEU A 197 -19.18 -9.18 19.37
N VAL A 198 -19.97 -9.81 20.23
CA VAL A 198 -21.22 -9.22 20.74
C VAL A 198 -20.94 -7.95 21.52
N GLU A 199 -19.95 -7.98 22.41
CA GLU A 199 -19.55 -6.82 23.22
C GLU A 199 -18.99 -5.69 22.34
N GLN A 200 -18.06 -6.02 21.44
CA GLN A 200 -17.40 -5.03 20.58
C GLN A 200 -18.37 -4.37 19.57
N HIS A 201 -19.36 -5.11 19.09
CA HIS A 201 -20.27 -4.68 18.01
C HIS A 201 -21.73 -4.62 18.46
N ALA A 202 -22.00 -4.32 19.74
CA ALA A 202 -23.35 -4.33 20.30
C ALA A 202 -24.34 -3.46 19.51
N ALA A 203 -23.90 -2.27 19.06
CA ALA A 203 -24.71 -1.36 18.25
C ALA A 203 -25.08 -1.95 16.89
N ASP A 204 -24.10 -2.51 16.16
CA ASP A 204 -24.33 -3.12 14.84
C ASP A 204 -25.23 -4.35 14.92
N LEU A 205 -25.11 -5.11 16.02
CA LEU A 205 -25.83 -6.36 16.29
C LEU A 205 -27.23 -6.16 16.89
N ALA A 206 -27.56 -4.95 17.38
CA ALA A 206 -28.89 -4.62 17.89
C ALA A 206 -29.97 -4.78 16.81
N SER A 207 -29.61 -4.53 15.55
CA SER A 207 -30.50 -4.66 14.39
C SER A 207 -30.68 -6.10 13.88
N VAL A 208 -29.97 -7.07 14.44
CA VAL A 208 -30.11 -8.49 14.06
C VAL A 208 -31.39 -9.06 14.68
N THR A 209 -32.26 -9.59 13.81
CA THR A 209 -33.54 -10.20 14.17
C THR A 209 -33.52 -11.71 13.87
N VAL A 210 -34.67 -12.37 13.96
CA VAL A 210 -34.85 -13.77 13.57
C VAL A 210 -34.59 -14.02 12.07
N GLU A 211 -34.71 -12.98 11.24
CA GLU A 211 -34.42 -13.09 9.81
C GLU A 211 -32.90 -13.08 9.58
N PRO A 212 -32.32 -14.12 8.95
CA PRO A 212 -30.90 -14.17 8.71
C PRO A 212 -30.43 -13.04 7.80
N ARG A 213 -29.40 -12.31 8.24
CA ARG A 213 -28.75 -11.27 7.44
C ARG A 213 -27.27 -11.55 7.25
N PRO A 214 -26.64 -11.08 6.17
CA PRO A 214 -25.19 -11.16 5.99
C PRO A 214 -24.39 -10.64 7.19
N ILE A 215 -23.24 -11.25 7.46
CA ILE A 215 -22.28 -10.75 8.46
C ILE A 215 -21.64 -9.43 7.99
N GLY A 216 -21.48 -9.25 6.68
CA GLY A 216 -20.98 -8.00 6.10
C GLY A 216 -19.61 -7.60 6.64
N THR A 217 -19.47 -6.32 6.98
CA THR A 217 -18.23 -5.71 7.50
C THR A 217 -17.83 -6.22 8.89
N LEU A 218 -18.71 -6.91 9.61
CA LEU A 218 -18.36 -7.57 10.88
C LEU A 218 -17.39 -8.74 10.66
N LEU A 219 -17.26 -9.25 9.43
CA LEU A 219 -16.19 -10.17 9.07
C LEU A 219 -14.87 -9.40 8.91
N GLY A 220 -14.26 -9.02 10.03
CA GLY A 220 -13.02 -8.23 10.09
C GLY A 220 -11.72 -9.03 9.85
N PRO A 221 -10.57 -8.35 9.75
CA PRO A 221 -9.29 -8.91 9.27
C PRO A 221 -8.65 -9.96 10.18
N GLY A 222 -9.11 -10.07 11.42
CA GLY A 222 -8.67 -11.09 12.39
C GLY A 222 -9.58 -12.31 12.49
N LEU A 223 -10.68 -12.35 11.71
CA LEU A 223 -11.67 -13.43 11.73
C LEU A 223 -11.48 -14.43 10.57
N PHE A 224 -10.54 -14.15 9.66
CA PHE A 224 -10.21 -15.03 8.56
C PHE A 224 -8.78 -14.82 8.06
N THR A 225 -8.30 -15.79 7.31
CA THR A 225 -7.07 -15.69 6.50
C THR A 225 -7.34 -16.14 5.07
N PHE A 226 -6.44 -15.81 4.15
CA PHE A 226 -6.46 -16.38 2.81
C PHE A 226 -5.54 -17.59 2.69
N SER A 227 -5.93 -18.53 1.82
CA SER A 227 -5.14 -19.69 1.45
C SER A 227 -5.02 -19.77 -0.07
N LYS A 228 -3.78 -19.73 -0.56
CA LYS A 228 -3.41 -19.81 -1.97
C LYS A 228 -1.97 -20.33 -2.08
N ALA A 229 -1.68 -21.12 -3.10
CA ALA A 229 -0.30 -21.53 -3.41
C ALA A 229 0.42 -20.35 -4.06
N LEU A 230 1.47 -19.86 -3.42
CA LEU A 230 2.27 -18.73 -3.88
C LEU A 230 3.58 -19.20 -4.49
N ASN A 231 4.09 -18.45 -5.47
CA ASN A 231 5.40 -18.71 -6.07
C ASN A 231 6.36 -17.53 -5.78
N PRO A 232 7.19 -17.63 -4.73
CA PRO A 232 8.11 -16.55 -4.35
C PRO A 232 9.23 -16.30 -5.36
N ASP A 233 9.55 -17.29 -6.21
CA ASP A 233 10.61 -17.22 -7.22
C ASP A 233 10.10 -16.68 -8.57
N SER A 234 8.82 -16.35 -8.66
CA SER A 234 8.23 -15.82 -9.88
C SER A 234 8.81 -14.46 -10.26
N LEU A 235 9.14 -14.28 -11.54
CA LEU A 235 9.54 -12.99 -12.11
C LEU A 235 8.36 -12.19 -12.69
N ASP A 236 7.15 -12.75 -12.65
CA ASP A 236 5.93 -12.06 -13.05
C ASP A 236 5.55 -10.98 -12.02
N PRO A 237 5.40 -9.69 -12.42
CA PRO A 237 5.10 -8.60 -11.51
C PRO A 237 3.84 -8.81 -10.65
N ARG A 238 2.79 -9.43 -11.21
CA ARG A 238 1.54 -9.68 -10.45
C ARG A 238 1.82 -10.64 -9.31
N THR A 239 2.51 -11.74 -9.60
CA THR A 239 2.87 -12.77 -8.61
C THR A 239 3.83 -12.21 -7.55
N MET A 240 4.83 -11.43 -7.96
CA MET A 240 5.76 -10.77 -7.02
C MET A 240 5.04 -9.85 -6.03
N LEU A 241 4.07 -9.06 -6.53
CA LEU A 241 3.24 -8.20 -5.68
C LEU A 241 2.38 -9.02 -4.74
N GLU A 242 1.67 -10.03 -5.26
CA GLU A 242 0.81 -10.91 -4.48
C GLU A 242 1.57 -11.55 -3.31
N VAL A 243 2.74 -12.12 -3.57
CA VAL A 243 3.63 -12.68 -2.53
C VAL A 243 3.99 -11.62 -1.50
N ALA A 244 4.33 -10.40 -1.93
CA ALA A 244 4.80 -9.35 -1.03
C ALA A 244 3.73 -8.82 -0.06
N ILE A 245 2.44 -8.91 -0.44
CA ILE A 245 1.29 -8.36 0.29
C ILE A 245 0.35 -9.42 0.88
N PHE A 246 0.58 -10.71 0.60
CA PHE A 246 -0.37 -11.78 0.91
C PHE A 246 -0.81 -11.82 2.37
N ASP A 247 0.14 -11.66 3.30
CA ASP A 247 -0.10 -11.70 4.75
C ASP A 247 -0.99 -10.54 5.25
N PHE A 248 -1.14 -9.48 4.45
CA PHE A 248 -1.93 -8.29 4.78
C PHE A 248 -3.27 -8.27 4.05
N LEU A 249 -3.59 -9.27 3.23
CA LEU A 249 -4.78 -9.24 2.40
C LEU A 249 -6.09 -9.21 3.19
N SER A 250 -6.15 -9.84 4.37
CA SER A 250 -7.35 -9.76 5.20
C SER A 250 -7.62 -8.34 5.68
N ASP A 251 -6.58 -7.60 6.09
CA ASP A 251 -6.63 -6.17 6.42
C ASP A 251 -7.00 -5.31 5.20
N ILE A 252 -6.39 -5.59 4.05
CA ILE A 252 -6.64 -4.85 2.81
C ILE A 252 -8.09 -4.97 2.34
N VAL A 253 -8.65 -6.17 2.26
CA VAL A 253 -10.00 -6.37 1.70
C VAL A 253 -11.13 -5.93 2.63
N THR A 254 -10.84 -5.79 3.93
CA THR A 254 -11.81 -5.32 4.95
C THR A 254 -11.78 -3.81 5.14
N SER A 255 -10.79 -3.12 4.55
CA SER A 255 -10.74 -1.66 4.50
C SER A 255 -11.94 -1.09 3.73
N PRO A 256 -12.48 0.08 4.11
CA PRO A 256 -13.46 0.80 3.31
C PRO A 256 -12.92 1.21 1.94
N ASN A 257 -11.60 1.38 1.79
CA ASN A 257 -10.93 1.76 0.54
C ASN A 257 -9.82 0.74 0.21
N PRO A 258 -10.17 -0.50 -0.18
CA PRO A 258 -9.23 -1.60 -0.30
C PRO A 258 -8.13 -1.36 -1.34
N HIS A 259 -8.42 -0.63 -2.42
CA HIS A 259 -7.38 -0.31 -3.41
C HIS A 259 -6.35 0.68 -2.85
N ARG A 260 -6.81 1.73 -2.15
CA ARG A 260 -5.93 2.67 -1.44
C ARG A 260 -5.13 1.96 -0.36
N ARG A 261 -5.76 1.08 0.43
CA ARG A 261 -5.08 0.30 1.47
C ARG A 261 -4.00 -0.60 0.89
N LEU A 262 -4.28 -1.32 -0.21
CA LEU A 262 -3.28 -2.11 -0.93
C LEU A 262 -2.10 -1.24 -1.40
N ALA A 263 -2.37 -0.07 -1.98
CA ALA A 263 -1.34 0.85 -2.44
C ALA A 263 -0.43 1.34 -1.29
N ASN A 264 -1.02 1.66 -0.13
CA ASN A 264 -0.29 2.05 1.08
C ASN A 264 0.59 0.90 1.61
N VAL A 265 0.02 -0.30 1.75
CA VAL A 265 0.76 -1.49 2.22
C VAL A 265 1.91 -1.84 1.27
N ASN A 266 1.68 -1.79 -0.04
CA ASN A 266 2.74 -2.01 -1.02
C ASN A 266 3.84 -0.94 -0.90
N THR A 267 3.48 0.34 -0.78
CA THR A 267 4.46 1.43 -0.57
C THR A 267 5.31 1.19 0.66
N TRP A 268 4.67 0.85 1.78
CA TRP A 268 5.33 0.50 3.04
C TRP A 268 6.29 -0.68 2.90
N ARG A 269 5.87 -1.77 2.23
CA ARG A 269 6.71 -2.96 1.99
C ARG A 269 7.93 -2.65 1.11
N GLN A 270 7.74 -1.94 0.00
CA GLN A 270 8.85 -1.60 -0.89
C GLN A 270 9.83 -0.63 -0.21
N PHE A 271 9.34 0.33 0.57
CA PHE A 271 10.17 1.24 1.35
C PHE A 271 11.04 0.50 2.36
N HIS A 272 10.47 -0.42 3.16
CA HIS A 272 11.26 -1.18 4.13
C HIS A 272 12.23 -2.15 3.46
N ARG A 273 11.88 -2.71 2.30
CA ARG A 273 12.81 -3.50 1.49
C ARG A 273 14.00 -2.66 1.01
N LEU A 274 13.76 -1.42 0.59
CA LEU A 274 14.83 -0.51 0.19
C LEU A 274 15.71 -0.12 1.38
N ALA A 275 15.11 0.26 2.50
CA ALA A 275 15.84 0.68 3.70
C ALA A 275 16.69 -0.48 4.27
N GLY A 276 16.15 -1.71 4.27
CA GLY A 276 16.91 -2.91 4.62
C GLY A 276 18.09 -3.14 3.68
N TYR A 277 17.88 -3.06 2.35
CA TYR A 277 18.97 -3.17 1.38
C TYR A 277 20.05 -2.10 1.56
N LEU A 278 19.64 -0.85 1.81
CA LEU A 278 20.53 0.28 2.09
C LEU A 278 21.36 0.11 3.37
N THR A 279 20.81 -0.59 4.36
CA THR A 279 21.48 -0.85 5.65
C THR A 279 22.43 -2.04 5.55
N ASP A 280 22.01 -3.13 4.90
CA ASP A 280 22.69 -4.42 4.98
C ASP A 280 23.66 -4.69 3.83
N ALA A 281 23.27 -4.31 2.60
CA ALA A 281 23.93 -4.76 1.37
C ALA A 281 24.57 -3.62 0.58
N PHE A 282 24.21 -2.38 0.88
CA PHE A 282 24.70 -1.21 0.16
C PHE A 282 26.01 -0.71 0.75
N SER A 283 27.12 -0.88 0.03
CA SER A 283 28.45 -0.39 0.40
C SER A 283 28.60 1.13 0.22
N GLY A 284 27.63 1.91 0.68
CA GLY A 284 27.56 3.36 0.56
C GLY A 284 28.39 4.12 1.59
N LYS A 285 29.57 3.63 1.98
CA LYS A 285 30.42 4.32 2.98
C LYS A 285 30.69 5.76 2.51
N ASN A 286 30.57 6.72 3.44
CA ASN A 286 30.85 8.14 3.22
C ASN A 286 29.88 8.87 2.27
N ARG A 287 28.57 8.52 2.28
CA ARG A 287 27.56 9.13 1.39
C ARG A 287 26.32 9.54 2.18
N ASN A 288 25.68 10.62 1.74
CA ASN A 288 24.33 10.96 2.20
C ASN A 288 23.28 10.24 1.34
N VAL A 289 22.23 9.74 1.97
CA VAL A 289 21.09 9.13 1.30
C VAL A 289 19.80 9.61 1.95
N LEU A 290 18.91 10.19 1.15
CA LEU A 290 17.54 10.53 1.56
C LEU A 290 16.58 9.65 0.77
N VAL A 291 15.68 8.95 1.44
CA VAL A 291 14.60 8.19 0.85
C VAL A 291 13.28 8.80 1.32
N ILE A 292 12.40 9.18 0.40
CA ILE A 292 11.01 9.54 0.70
C ILE A 292 10.09 8.59 -0.07
N ALA A 293 9.18 7.93 0.64
CA ALA A 293 8.15 7.10 0.04
C ALA A 293 6.76 7.71 0.29
N GLY A 294 5.87 7.59 -0.68
CA GLY A 294 4.52 8.13 -0.56
C GLY A 294 3.52 7.57 -1.58
N LEU A 295 2.24 7.81 -1.33
CA LEU A 295 1.18 7.47 -2.25
C LEU A 295 0.99 8.61 -3.25
N THR A 296 1.10 8.29 -4.54
CA THR A 296 0.74 9.24 -5.60
C THR A 296 -0.74 9.14 -5.92
N LEU A 297 -1.44 10.27 -5.92
CA LEU A 297 -2.83 10.38 -6.37
C LEU A 297 -2.84 10.97 -7.78
N ASP A 298 -3.35 10.21 -8.73
CA ASP A 298 -3.41 10.59 -10.13
C ASP A 298 -4.75 11.26 -10.41
N HIS A 299 -4.74 12.56 -10.66
CA HIS A 299 -5.95 13.30 -11.05
C HIS A 299 -6.18 13.20 -12.55
N SER A 300 -5.09 13.12 -13.31
CA SER A 300 -5.08 12.83 -14.75
C SER A 300 -3.74 12.23 -15.16
N ILE A 301 -3.57 11.92 -16.44
CA ILE A 301 -2.28 11.53 -17.03
C ILE A 301 -1.16 12.59 -16.89
N ARG A 302 -1.49 13.84 -16.54
CA ARG A 302 -0.56 14.98 -16.46
C ARG A 302 -0.53 15.66 -15.09
N LEU A 303 -1.45 15.32 -14.20
CA LEU A 303 -1.61 15.97 -12.90
C LEU A 303 -1.64 14.90 -11.81
N ASN A 304 -0.68 14.97 -10.91
CA ASN A 304 -0.63 14.13 -9.72
C ASN A 304 -0.49 15.02 -8.49
N THR A 305 -0.94 14.53 -7.34
CA THR A 305 -0.49 15.00 -6.02
C THR A 305 0.14 13.83 -5.28
N VAL A 306 0.96 14.09 -4.26
CA VAL A 306 1.64 13.04 -3.50
C VAL A 306 1.37 13.23 -2.02
N ILE A 307 1.02 12.15 -1.33
CA ILE A 307 0.96 12.08 0.12
C ILE A 307 2.28 11.42 0.58
N PRO A 308 3.25 12.17 1.17
CA PRO A 308 4.43 11.56 1.78
C PRO A 308 4.02 10.67 2.95
N GLN A 309 4.62 9.48 3.05
CA GLN A 309 4.24 8.47 4.06
C GLN A 309 5.42 7.97 4.88
N PHE A 310 6.61 7.88 4.29
CA PHE A 310 7.78 7.37 5.00
C PHE A 310 9.03 8.10 4.57
N GLY A 311 9.96 8.28 5.49
CA GLY A 311 11.29 8.79 5.20
C GLY A 311 12.39 7.92 5.79
N TRP A 312 13.54 7.89 5.15
CA TRP A 312 14.77 7.36 5.73
C TRP A 312 15.93 8.27 5.35
N LEU A 313 16.70 8.72 6.34
CA LEU A 313 17.82 9.62 6.15
C LEU A 313 19.09 9.01 6.72
N MET A 314 20.10 8.87 5.89
CA MET A 314 21.46 8.53 6.31
C MET A 314 22.38 9.69 5.96
N GLU A 315 23.01 10.24 6.99
CA GLU A 315 24.01 11.29 6.86
C GLU A 315 25.42 10.69 6.88
N ARG A 316 26.33 11.36 6.18
CA ARG A 316 27.75 11.04 6.16
C ARG A 316 28.30 11.02 7.59
N ASN A 317 28.96 9.92 7.96
CA ASN A 317 29.52 9.67 9.30
C ASN A 317 28.52 9.28 10.41
N SER A 318 27.24 9.04 10.10
CA SER A 318 26.32 8.40 11.06
C SER A 318 26.63 6.89 11.18
N SER A 319 26.04 6.23 12.18
CA SER A 319 26.27 4.82 12.57
C SER A 319 25.84 3.76 11.53
N GLN A 320 25.82 4.07 10.23
CA GLN A 320 25.31 3.26 9.10
C GLN A 320 23.82 2.87 9.20
N GLN A 321 23.14 3.07 10.34
CA GLN A 321 21.76 2.61 10.51
C GLN A 321 20.68 3.55 9.95
N GLY A 322 21.03 4.79 9.58
CA GLY A 322 20.07 5.80 9.14
C GLY A 322 18.95 6.08 10.15
N HIS A 323 18.11 7.06 9.85
CA HIS A 323 17.01 7.48 10.71
C HIS A 323 15.69 7.36 9.95
N TYR A 324 14.78 6.54 10.48
CA TYR A 324 13.43 6.43 9.96
C TYR A 324 12.59 7.65 10.36
N LEU A 325 11.77 8.11 9.42
CA LEU A 325 10.74 9.13 9.62
C LEU A 325 9.39 8.46 9.35
N ASP A 326 8.51 8.48 10.35
CA ASP A 326 7.13 8.04 10.23
C ASP A 326 6.30 9.03 9.36
N PRO A 327 5.02 8.72 9.05
CA PRO A 327 4.18 9.58 8.20
C PRO A 327 4.02 11.02 8.66
N ILE A 328 3.94 11.25 9.97
CA ILE A 328 3.81 12.60 10.52
C ILE A 328 5.15 13.31 10.41
N LYS A 329 6.22 12.64 10.85
CA LYS A 329 7.54 13.25 10.90
C LYS A 329 8.09 13.59 9.52
N VAL A 330 7.84 12.75 8.51
CA VAL A 330 8.27 13.05 7.14
C VAL A 330 7.56 14.29 6.60
N THR A 331 6.26 14.43 6.87
CA THR A 331 5.46 15.58 6.45
C THR A 331 5.92 16.86 7.13
N GLU A 332 6.12 16.84 8.45
CA GLU A 332 6.66 17.97 9.21
C GLU A 332 8.05 18.39 8.71
N THR A 333 8.94 17.40 8.51
CA THR A 333 10.31 17.65 8.07
C THR A 333 10.33 18.33 6.71
N LEU A 334 9.49 17.90 5.77
CA LEU A 334 9.37 18.52 4.45
C LEU A 334 8.67 19.89 4.51
N ALA A 335 7.63 20.03 5.34
CA ALA A 335 6.89 21.28 5.49
C ALA A 335 7.74 22.43 6.06
N ALA A 336 8.71 22.10 6.92
CA ALA A 336 9.68 23.05 7.46
C ALA A 336 10.66 23.61 6.41
N GLN A 337 10.80 22.95 5.26
CA GLN A 337 11.71 23.38 4.19
C GLN A 337 11.05 24.41 3.29
N PRO A 338 11.78 25.42 2.79
CA PRO A 338 11.27 26.25 1.72
C PRO A 338 11.07 25.42 0.44
N VAL A 339 10.16 25.85 -0.43
CA VAL A 339 10.01 25.25 -1.76
C VAL A 339 11.12 25.76 -2.65
N PHE A 340 12.16 24.93 -2.89
CA PHE A 340 13.19 25.25 -3.88
C PHE A 340 12.57 25.37 -5.28
N ARG A 341 12.86 26.47 -5.96
CA ARG A 341 12.49 26.70 -7.36
C ARG A 341 13.74 26.64 -8.21
N PRO A 342 13.83 25.72 -9.19
CA PRO A 342 14.94 25.70 -10.13
C PRO A 342 15.11 27.06 -10.80
N PRO A 343 16.36 27.56 -10.94
CA PRO A 343 16.62 28.88 -11.49
C PRO A 343 16.40 28.96 -13.01
N LYS A 344 16.44 27.81 -13.69
CA LYS A 344 16.13 27.65 -15.11
C LYS A 344 14.70 27.14 -15.23
N SER A 345 14.00 27.55 -16.28
CA SER A 345 12.76 26.93 -16.73
C SER A 345 12.97 25.48 -17.16
N TYR A 346 11.87 24.72 -17.27
CA TYR A 346 11.93 23.34 -17.74
C TYR A 346 12.45 23.22 -19.18
N LEU A 347 12.18 24.23 -20.03
CA LEU A 347 12.68 24.29 -21.41
C LEU A 347 14.19 24.53 -21.46
N GLU A 348 14.70 25.46 -20.65
CA GLU A 348 16.15 25.70 -20.52
C GLU A 348 16.88 24.48 -19.95
N TYR A 349 16.28 23.79 -18.98
CA TYR A 349 16.77 22.50 -18.49
C TYR A 349 16.83 21.45 -19.61
N ALA A 350 15.86 21.45 -20.53
CA ALA A 350 15.84 20.60 -21.71
C ALA A 350 16.77 21.07 -22.85
N GLY A 351 17.54 22.14 -22.65
CA GLY A 351 18.48 22.69 -23.64
C GLY A 351 17.83 23.58 -24.69
N VAL A 352 16.58 24.03 -24.48
CA VAL A 352 15.91 25.01 -25.33
C VAL A 352 16.14 26.39 -24.72
N SER A 353 16.97 27.20 -25.38
CA SER A 353 17.32 28.57 -24.98
C SER A 353 16.33 29.61 -25.47
#